data_AF-A0A8S3BLK9-F1
#
_entry.id   AF-A0A8S3BLK9-F1
#
_cell.length_a   1.000
_cell.length_b   1.000
_cell.length_c   1.000
_cell.angle_alpha   90.00
_cell.angle_beta   90.00
_cell.angle_gamma   90.00
#
_symmetry.space_group_name_H-M   'P 1'
#
loop_
_entity.id
_entity.type
_entity.pdbx_description
1 polymer ?
#
loop_
_entity_poly.entity_id
_entity_poly.type
_entity_poly.pdbx_seq_one_letter_code
_entity_poly.pdbx_strand_id
1 'polypeptide(L)' 'SLAVCSQQEYKFVRSIQQLLHCRTDIVIRRRDKSKVFYIGKAIDFERKAEEYMLKTEAYQEITNGRSPLSDILCAVQTSL' A
#
# COMPACT_ATOMS: atom_id res chain seq x y z
N SER A 1 11.36 -25.91 1.95
CA SER A 1 11.41 -25.13 0.69
C SER A 1 10.68 -23.81 0.90
N LEU A 2 11.09 -22.74 0.22
CA LEU A 2 10.45 -21.40 0.33
C LEU A 2 8.93 -21.43 0.07
N ALA A 3 8.47 -22.35 -0.78
CA ALA A 3 7.06 -22.52 -1.12
C ALA A 3 6.18 -23.02 0.04
N VAL A 4 6.72 -23.82 0.97
CA VAL A 4 5.96 -24.32 2.11
C VAL A 4 5.73 -23.20 3.14
N CYS A 5 6.75 -22.40 3.41
CA CYS A 5 6.65 -21.24 4.30
C CYS A 5 5.65 -20.20 3.76
N SER A 6 5.70 -19.89 2.46
CA SER A 6 4.77 -18.92 1.85
C SER A 6 3.31 -19.41 1.90
N GLN A 7 3.07 -20.71 1.76
CA GLN A 7 1.73 -21.27 1.85
C GLN A 7 1.17 -21.29 3.28
N GLN A 8 2.03 -21.49 4.28
CA GLN A 8 1.66 -21.36 5.69
C GLN A 8 1.35 -19.91 6.09
N GLU A 9 2.17 -18.96 5.65
CA GLU A 9 1.91 -17.53 5.85
C GLU A 9 0.57 -17.11 5.23
N TYR A 10 0.29 -17.56 4.00
CA TYR A 10 -0.98 -17.27 3.33
C TYR A 10 -2.19 -17.82 4.12
N LYS A 11 -2.13 -19.07 4.58
CA LYS A 11 -3.20 -19.68 5.39
C LYS A 11 -3.44 -18.91 6.69
N PHE A 12 -2.37 -18.48 7.35
CA PHE A 12 -2.45 -17.71 8.59
C PHE A 12 -3.06 -16.31 8.37
N VAL A 13 -2.64 -15.60 7.33
CA VAL A 13 -3.24 -14.30 6.99
C VAL A 13 -4.72 -14.46 6.64
N ARG A 14 -5.08 -15.50 5.87
CA ARG A 14 -6.47 -15.79 5.51
C ARG A 14 -7.35 -16.07 6.74
N SER A 15 -6.86 -16.82 7.73
CA SER A 15 -7.65 -17.08 8.94
C SER A 15 -7.89 -15.81 9.76
N ILE A 16 -6.89 -14.93 9.86
CA ILE A 16 -7.06 -13.62 10.50
C ILE A 16 -8.08 -12.76 9.73
N GLN A 17 -8.01 -12.73 8.39
CA GLN A 17 -8.99 -12.00 7.58
C GLN A 17 -10.42 -12.51 7.80
N GLN A 18 -10.59 -13.82 7.93
CA GLN A 18 -11.90 -14.41 8.26
C GLN A 18 -12.37 -13.97 9.65
N LEU A 19 -11.51 -14.03 10.67
CA LEU A 19 -11.87 -13.56 12.02
C LEU A 19 -12.28 -12.08 12.05
N LEU A 20 -11.71 -11.28 11.14
CA LEU A 20 -11.96 -9.85 11.04
C LEU A 20 -13.01 -9.49 9.99
N HIS A 21 -13.76 -10.44 9.43
CA HIS A 21 -14.67 -10.18 8.30
C HIS A 21 -15.76 -9.13 8.62
N CYS A 22 -16.16 -8.99 9.90
CA CYS A 22 -17.13 -7.99 10.36
C CYS A 22 -16.51 -6.64 10.72
N ARG A 23 -15.18 -6.53 10.70
CA ARG A 23 -14.41 -5.35 11.10
C ARG A 23 -13.82 -4.69 9.86
N THR A 24 -14.68 -4.03 9.09
CA THR A 24 -14.29 -3.26 7.90
C THR A 24 -13.37 -2.09 8.22
N ASP A 25 -13.28 -1.69 9.50
CA ASP A 25 -12.37 -0.67 9.99
C ASP A 25 -10.92 -1.16 10.12
N ILE A 26 -10.68 -2.47 10.15
CA ILE A 26 -9.36 -3.07 10.38
C ILE A 26 -8.75 -3.53 9.06
N VAL A 27 -7.47 -3.20 8.87
CA VAL A 27 -6.67 -3.61 7.70
C VAL A 27 -5.42 -4.36 8.14
N ILE A 28 -5.05 -5.35 7.31
CA ILE A 28 -3.81 -6.13 7.43
C ILE A 28 -2.90 -5.71 6.29
N ARG A 29 -1.72 -5.18 6.61
CA ARG A 29 -0.76 -4.70 5.60
C ARG A 29 0.62 -5.29 5.84
N ARG A 30 1.26 -5.77 4.78
CA ARG A 30 2.66 -6.19 4.83
C ARG A 30 3.54 -4.95 4.75
N ARG A 31 4.47 -4.77 5.69
CA ARG A 31 5.49 -3.73 5.58
C ARG A 31 6.60 -4.18 4.63
N ASP A 32 6.91 -3.31 3.69
CA ASP A 32 7.97 -3.44 2.69
C ASP A 32 9.35 -3.63 3.32
N LYS A 33 9.69 -2.86 4.36
CA LYS A 33 11.02 -2.88 4.98
C LYS A 33 11.27 -4.04 5.95
N SER A 34 10.25 -4.51 6.66
CA SER A 34 10.46 -5.49 7.75
C SER A 34 9.93 -6.89 7.46
N LYS A 35 9.25 -7.13 6.33
CA LYS A 35 8.52 -8.38 6.04
C LYS A 35 7.49 -8.78 7.10
N VAL A 36 7.17 -7.90 8.06
CA VAL A 36 6.18 -8.13 9.13
C VAL A 36 4.79 -7.66 8.68
N PHE A 37 3.75 -8.37 9.08
CA PHE A 37 2.36 -7.95 8.94
C PHE A 37 1.96 -7.02 10.08
N TYR A 38 1.36 -5.89 9.74
CA TYR A 38 0.77 -4.97 10.69
C TYR A 38 -0.75 -5.01 10.59
N ILE A 39 -1.42 -5.05 11.74
CA ILE A 39 -2.88 -5.03 11.88
C ILE A 39 -3.23 -3.76 12.63
N GLY A 40 -4.14 -2.96 12.08
CA GLY A 40 -4.57 -1.70 12.68
C GLY A 40 -5.81 -1.14 12.00
N LYS A 41 -6.34 -0.02 12.50
CA LYS A 41 -7.49 0.63 11.87
C LYS A 41 -7.06 1.39 10.62
N ALA A 42 -7.88 1.40 9.58
CA ALA A 42 -7.63 2.13 8.34
C ALA A 42 -7.29 3.61 8.60
N ILE A 43 -8.05 4.25 9.50
CA ILE A 43 -7.85 5.66 9.90
C ILE A 43 -6.46 5.94 10.50
N ASP A 44 -5.84 4.95 11.18
CA ASP A 44 -4.50 5.14 11.74
C ASP A 44 -3.43 5.23 10.66
N PHE A 45 -3.67 4.63 9.49
CA PHE A 45 -2.77 4.73 8.35
C PHE A 45 -2.98 6.02 7.58
N GLU A 46 -4.23 6.43 7.38
CA GLU A 46 -4.58 7.71 6.76
C GLU A 46 -3.94 8.85 7.55
N ARG A 47 -4.16 8.88 8.87
CA ARG A 47 -3.54 9.88 9.76
C ARG A 47 -2.01 9.87 9.68
N LYS A 48 -1.37 8.69 9.72
CA LYS A 48 0.10 8.62 9.61
C LYS A 48 0.62 9.09 8.25
N ALA A 49 -0.13 8.83 7.17
CA ALA A 49 0.20 9.30 5.84
C ALA A 49 0.12 10.83 5.80
N GLU A 50 -0.99 11.41 6.30
CA GLU A 50 -1.17 12.86 6.42
C GLU A 50 -0.07 13.52 7.27
N GLU A 51 0.22 12.97 8.45
CA GLU A 51 1.30 13.45 9.32
C GLU A 51 2.66 13.43 8.61
N TYR A 52 2.96 12.37 7.87
CA TYR A 52 4.20 12.27 7.11
C TYR A 52 4.24 13.29 5.97
N MET A 53 3.12 13.45 5.23
CA MET A 53 2.99 14.45 4.17
C MET A 53 3.25 15.86 4.69
N LEU A 54 2.58 16.25 5.77
CA LEU A 54 2.73 17.55 6.41
C LEU A 54 4.16 17.80 6.91
N LYS A 55 4.83 16.76 7.43
CA LYS A 55 6.18 16.90 7.98
C LYS A 55 7.26 17.02 6.90
N THR A 56 7.07 16.37 5.76
CA THR A 56 8.16 16.16 4.79
C THR A 56 7.99 16.92 3.49
N GLU A 57 6.81 17.52 3.24
CA GLU A 57 6.44 18.10 1.94
C GLU A 57 6.70 17.12 0.78
N ALA A 58 6.68 15.81 1.05
CA ALA A 58 7.13 14.79 0.10
C ALA A 58 6.22 14.61 -1.12
N TYR A 59 5.04 15.23 -1.12
CA TYR A 59 4.04 15.11 -2.16
C TYR A 59 3.58 16.49 -2.60
N GLN A 60 3.62 16.72 -3.92
CA GLN A 60 3.13 17.94 -4.53
C GLN A 60 1.88 17.61 -5.36
N GLU A 61 0.78 18.30 -5.08
CA GLU A 61 -0.44 18.15 -5.88
C GLU A 61 -0.26 18.74 -7.28
N ILE A 62 -0.72 18.01 -8.28
CA ILE A 62 -0.68 18.45 -9.68
C ILE A 62 -1.99 19.14 -10.00
N THR A 63 -1.97 20.47 -10.03
CA THR A 63 -3.17 21.30 -10.19
C THR A 63 -3.53 21.55 -11.65
N ASN A 64 -2.59 21.37 -12.58
CA ASN A 64 -2.77 21.69 -14.00
C ASN A 64 -3.30 20.50 -14.84
N GLY A 65 -3.65 19.38 -14.21
CA GLY A 65 -4.16 18.17 -14.88
C GLY A 65 -3.13 17.46 -15.76
N ARG A 66 -1.88 17.91 -15.78
CA ARG A 66 -0.83 17.33 -16.65
C ARG A 66 0.01 16.34 -15.86
N SER A 67 -0.11 15.06 -16.20
CA SER A 67 0.69 14.01 -15.57
C SER A 67 2.20 14.31 -15.71
N PRO A 68 3.02 14.14 -14.66
CA PRO A 68 4.48 14.33 -14.73
C PRO A 68 5.14 13.30 -15.65
N LEU A 69 4.41 12.22 -15.93
CA LEU A 69 4.84 11.13 -16.80
C LEU A 69 4.36 11.33 -18.24
N SER A 70 3.66 12.42 -18.56
CA SER A 70 3.06 12.63 -19.89
C SER A 70 4.08 12.56 -21.02
N ASP A 71 5.25 13.17 -20.85
CA ASP A 71 6.32 13.14 -21.87
C ASP A 71 6.92 11.73 -22.02
N ILE A 72 7.08 10.99 -20.91
CA ILE A 72 7.59 9.60 -20.92
C ILE A 72 6.58 8.66 -21.59
N LEU A 73 5.30 8.79 -21.25
CA LEU A 73 4.22 7.99 -21.83
C LEU A 73 4.12 8.22 -23.34
N CYS A 74 4.24 9.47 -23.78
CA CYS A 74 4.26 9.83 -25.19
C CYS A 74 5.45 9.18 -25.91
N ALA A 75 6.65 9.30 -25.34
CA ALA A 75 7.87 8.70 -25.89
C ALA A 75 7.78 7.17 -26.05
N VAL A 76 7.20 6.47 -25.06
CA VAL A 76 6.98 5.02 -25.13
C VAL A 76 5.95 4.66 -26.21
N GLN A 77 4.87 5.41 -26.33
CA GLN A 77 3.85 5.18 -27.35
C GLN A 77 4.36 5.42 -28.78
N THR A 78 5.23 6.40 -28.98
CA THR A 78 5.83 6.67 -30.31
C THR A 78 7.00 5.75 -30.67
N SER A 79 7.48 4.95 -29.72
CA SER A 79 8.58 3.99 -29.93
C SER A 79 8.08 2.54 -30.18
N LEU A 80 6.76 2.35 -30.23
CA LEU A 80 6.06 1.13 -30.64
C LEU A 80 5.59 1.25 -32.09
#